data_AF-A0A433SES2-F1
#
_entry.id   AF-A0A433SES2-F1
#
_cell.length_a   1.000
_cell.length_b   1.000
_cell.length_c   1.000
_cell.angle_alpha   90.00
_cell.angle_beta   90.00
_cell.angle_gamma   90.00
#
_symmetry.space_group_name_H-M   'P 1'
#
loop_
_entity.id
_entity.type
_entity.pdbx_description
1 polymer ?
#
loop_
_entity_poly.entity_id
_entity_poly.type
_entity_poly.pdbx_seq_one_letter_code
_entity_poly.pdbx_strand_id
1 'polypeptide(L)'
;MNTEIIFKLITVLLGSFTLMKLFIDASRGRKSHMREEYKFAKEFLNDVKNNKEMHPFAIEKGFQAIACEQWIEAKEVDFVISLEEPTRSLNDFIQGNRYIELKEDKNGQQIVFKQKYQAIWHRRWRKLVALLLYFCFCLLALSPWLLLPYITMNIGTAVILLLVTIPVFGSYAYMCLSWGTRVLAAERLVKRKPVSKQQILL
;
A
#
# COMPACT_ATOMS: atom_id res chain seq x y z
N MET A 1 44.43 7.53 -14.86
CA MET A 1 43.03 7.20 -14.53
C MET A 1 42.62 6.03 -15.41
N ASN A 2 42.24 4.89 -14.83
CA ASN A 2 42.02 3.65 -15.60
C ASN A 2 40.82 3.81 -16.55
N THR A 3 41.00 3.48 -17.82
CA THR A 3 39.97 3.56 -18.88
C THR A 3 38.70 2.78 -18.52
N GLU A 4 38.85 1.71 -17.75
CA GLU A 4 37.75 0.91 -17.21
C GLU A 4 36.83 1.72 -16.27
N ILE A 5 37.38 2.64 -15.47
CA ILE A 5 36.60 3.48 -14.54
C ILE A 5 35.77 4.51 -15.33
N ILE A 6 36.33 5.05 -16.42
CA ILE A 6 35.64 5.99 -17.31
C ILE A 6 34.44 5.29 -17.96
N PHE A 7 34.62 4.07 -18.46
CA PHE A 7 33.52 3.30 -19.06
C PHE A 7 32.40 2.97 -18.06
N LYS A 8 32.75 2.60 -16.81
CA LYS A 8 31.77 2.36 -15.74
C LYS A 8 30.99 3.63 -15.37
N LEU A 9 31.64 4.79 -15.33
CA LEU A 9 30.96 6.06 -15.06
C LEU A 9 29.99 6.46 -16.18
N ILE A 10 30.39 6.29 -17.44
CA ILE A 10 29.52 6.60 -18.60
C ILE A 10 28.27 5.71 -18.60
N THR A 11 28.43 4.41 -18.35
CA THR A 11 27.29 3.48 -18.28
C THR A 11 26.35 3.80 -17.12
N VAL A 12 26.89 4.18 -15.96
CA VAL A 12 26.07 4.63 -14.81
C VAL A 12 25.32 5.93 -15.12
N LEU A 13 25.94 6.90 -15.78
CA LEU A 13 25.29 8.17 -16.15
C LEU A 13 24.16 7.95 -17.16
N LEU A 14 24.36 7.11 -18.18
CA LEU A 14 23.34 6.77 -19.15
C LEU A 14 22.18 5.99 -18.51
N GLY A 15 22.48 5.05 -17.62
CA GLY A 15 21.47 4.35 -16.81
C GLY A 15 20.68 5.30 -15.91
N SER A 16 21.34 6.28 -15.31
CA SER A 16 20.68 7.28 -14.46
C SER A 16 19.75 8.21 -15.26
N PHE A 17 20.16 8.61 -16.47
CA PHE A 17 19.35 9.47 -17.34
C PHE A 17 18.09 8.77 -17.84
N THR A 18 18.19 7.49 -18.21
CA THR A 18 17.02 6.69 -18.62
C THR A 18 16.04 6.47 -17.46
N LEU A 19 16.53 6.18 -16.25
CA LEU A 19 15.72 6.10 -15.05
C LEU A 19 15.03 7.43 -14.72
N MET A 20 15.72 8.56 -14.86
CA MET A 20 15.15 9.89 -14.64
C MET A 20 13.99 10.18 -15.60
N LYS A 21 14.15 9.87 -16.89
CA LYS A 21 13.10 10.06 -17.89
C LYS A 21 11.87 9.20 -17.60
N LEU A 22 12.07 7.91 -17.29
CA LEU A 22 10.99 7.00 -16.89
C LEU A 22 10.22 7.53 -15.68
N PHE A 23 10.92 8.11 -14.71
CA PHE A 23 10.28 8.68 -13.52
C PHE A 23 9.42 9.91 -13.85
N ILE A 24 9.88 10.79 -14.75
CA ILE A 24 9.12 11.98 -15.19
C ILE A 24 7.87 11.57 -15.97
N ASP A 25 7.99 10.63 -16.91
CA ASP A 25 6.87 10.16 -17.72
C ASP A 25 5.83 9.45 -16.84
N ALA A 26 6.28 8.59 -15.91
CA ALA A 26 5.42 7.98 -14.90
C ALA A 26 4.77 9.02 -13.97
N SER A 27 5.41 10.15 -13.70
CA SER A 27 4.84 11.22 -12.87
C SER A 27 3.78 12.03 -13.62
N ARG A 28 3.91 12.25 -14.93
CA ARG A 28 2.92 12.99 -15.73
C ARG A 28 1.62 12.21 -15.90
N GLY A 29 1.70 10.89 -16.11
CA GLY A 29 0.52 10.02 -16.20
C GLY A 29 -0.39 10.07 -14.96
N ARG A 30 0.19 10.24 -13.76
CA ARG A 30 -0.58 10.28 -12.50
C ARG A 30 -1.64 11.37 -12.49
N LYS A 31 -1.38 12.56 -13.03
CA LYS A 31 -2.36 13.67 -13.02
C LYS A 31 -3.57 13.39 -13.92
N SER A 32 -3.37 12.76 -15.09
CA SER A 32 -4.47 12.35 -15.96
C SER A 32 -5.32 11.30 -15.27
N HIS A 33 -4.66 10.28 -14.71
CA HIS A 33 -5.32 9.18 -14.02
C HIS A 33 -6.23 9.65 -12.88
N MET A 34 -5.74 10.56 -12.03
CA MET A 34 -6.53 11.11 -10.91
C MET A 34 -7.78 11.87 -11.37
N ARG A 35 -7.76 12.49 -12.56
CA ARG A 35 -8.94 13.15 -13.13
C ARG A 35 -9.95 12.14 -13.66
N GLU A 36 -9.47 11.08 -14.28
CA GLU A 36 -10.30 9.96 -14.76
C GLU A 36 -10.96 9.22 -13.60
N GLU A 37 -10.21 8.90 -12.54
CA GLU A 37 -10.73 8.33 -11.29
C GLU A 37 -11.85 9.20 -10.69
N TYR A 38 -11.62 10.52 -10.59
CA TYR A 38 -12.63 11.45 -10.10
C TYR A 38 -13.88 11.46 -10.97
N LYS A 39 -13.72 11.53 -12.29
CA LYS A 39 -14.84 11.56 -13.25
C LYS A 39 -15.66 10.28 -13.15
N PHE A 40 -15.00 9.13 -13.14
CA PHE A 40 -15.64 7.82 -12.97
C PHE A 40 -16.41 7.73 -11.65
N ALA A 41 -15.78 8.05 -10.53
CA ALA A 41 -16.42 7.99 -9.22
C ALA A 41 -17.64 8.92 -9.14
N LYS A 42 -17.53 10.14 -9.70
CA LYS A 42 -18.63 11.10 -9.73
C LYS A 42 -19.81 10.59 -10.57
N GLU A 43 -19.54 10.09 -11.77
CA GLU A 43 -20.57 9.57 -12.67
C GLU A 43 -21.26 8.35 -12.06
N PHE A 44 -20.49 7.36 -11.60
CA PHE A 44 -21.02 6.14 -10.99
C PHE A 44 -21.86 6.41 -9.74
N LEU A 45 -21.36 7.23 -8.79
CA LEU A 45 -22.12 7.54 -7.57
C LEU A 45 -23.40 8.32 -7.86
N ASN A 46 -23.39 9.17 -8.90
CA ASN A 46 -24.59 9.87 -9.35
C ASN A 46 -25.60 8.90 -9.99
N ASP A 47 -25.13 7.94 -10.78
CA ASP A 47 -25.97 6.93 -11.40
C ASP A 47 -26.60 6.00 -10.34
N VAL A 48 -25.84 5.55 -9.35
CA VAL A 48 -26.36 4.75 -8.22
C VAL A 48 -27.45 5.52 -7.46
N LYS A 49 -27.30 6.83 -7.29
CA LYS A 49 -28.28 7.66 -6.56
C LYS A 49 -29.57 7.88 -7.35
N ASN A 50 -29.48 8.08 -8.67
CA ASN A 50 -30.62 8.47 -9.50
C ASN A 50 -31.30 7.29 -10.20
N ASN A 51 -30.59 6.18 -10.43
CA ASN A 51 -31.11 5.01 -11.13
C ASN A 51 -31.38 3.86 -10.15
N LYS A 52 -32.61 3.82 -9.61
CA LYS A 52 -33.06 2.78 -8.69
C LYS A 52 -33.19 1.39 -9.33
N GLU A 53 -33.18 1.30 -10.66
CA GLU A 53 -33.30 0.06 -11.43
C GLU A 53 -31.94 -0.46 -11.92
N MET A 54 -30.83 0.13 -11.47
CA MET A 54 -29.50 -0.34 -11.87
C MET A 54 -29.31 -1.80 -11.43
N HIS A 55 -28.91 -2.64 -12.40
CA HIS A 55 -28.71 -4.05 -12.15
C HIS A 55 -27.61 -4.29 -11.09
N PRO A 56 -27.80 -5.20 -10.11
CA PRO A 56 -26.85 -5.44 -9.02
C PRO A 56 -25.41 -5.69 -9.49
N PHE A 57 -25.24 -6.41 -10.60
CA PHE A 57 -23.93 -6.64 -11.22
C PHE A 57 -23.19 -5.35 -11.61
N ALA A 58 -23.92 -4.34 -12.15
CA ALA A 58 -23.32 -3.08 -12.54
C ALA A 58 -22.89 -2.27 -11.31
N ILE A 59 -23.71 -2.29 -10.25
CA ILE A 59 -23.38 -1.69 -8.95
C ILE A 59 -22.10 -2.33 -8.39
N GLU A 60 -22.03 -3.67 -8.42
CA GLU A 60 -20.87 -4.41 -7.93
C GLU A 60 -19.59 -4.09 -8.70
N LYS A 61 -19.67 -4.05 -10.03
CA LYS A 61 -18.52 -3.69 -10.86
C LYS A 61 -18.07 -2.24 -10.66
N GLY A 62 -19.00 -1.31 -10.47
CA GLY A 62 -18.65 0.08 -10.23
C GLY A 62 -17.96 0.30 -8.89
N PHE A 63 -18.43 -0.35 -7.81
CA PHE A 63 -17.74 -0.28 -6.52
C PHE A 63 -16.38 -0.99 -6.53
N GLN A 64 -16.25 -2.14 -7.21
CA GLN A 64 -14.95 -2.80 -7.43
C GLN A 64 -13.98 -1.90 -8.21
N ALA A 65 -14.48 -1.14 -9.19
CA ALA A 65 -13.67 -0.18 -9.93
C ALA A 65 -13.25 1.02 -9.06
N ILE A 66 -14.12 1.53 -8.16
CA ILE A 66 -13.74 2.56 -7.18
C ILE A 66 -12.66 2.04 -6.22
N ALA A 67 -12.79 0.80 -5.77
CA ALA A 67 -11.82 0.18 -4.87
C ALA A 67 -10.54 -0.30 -5.58
N CYS A 68 -10.51 -0.29 -6.92
CA CYS A 68 -9.46 -0.90 -7.74
C CYS A 68 -9.18 -2.37 -7.38
N GLU A 69 -10.20 -3.10 -6.89
CA GLU A 69 -10.07 -4.48 -6.39
C GLU A 69 -11.31 -5.29 -6.77
N GLN A 70 -11.11 -6.50 -7.31
CA GLN A 70 -12.18 -7.34 -7.84
C GLN A 70 -12.85 -8.24 -6.79
N TRP A 71 -12.21 -8.46 -5.65
CA TRP A 71 -12.67 -9.40 -4.62
C TRP A 71 -13.50 -8.75 -3.52
N ILE A 72 -13.66 -7.42 -3.54
CA ILE A 72 -14.43 -6.68 -2.53
C ILE A 72 -15.90 -6.63 -2.93
N GLU A 73 -16.78 -6.85 -1.96
CA GLU A 73 -18.23 -6.74 -2.15
C GLU A 73 -18.67 -5.26 -2.19
N ALA A 74 -19.65 -4.94 -3.04
CA ALA A 74 -20.19 -3.57 -3.16
C ALA A 74 -20.64 -2.98 -1.81
N LYS A 75 -21.28 -3.78 -0.96
CA LYS A 75 -21.77 -3.34 0.35
C LYS A 75 -20.64 -2.90 1.27
N GLU A 76 -19.49 -3.58 1.22
CA GLU A 76 -18.32 -3.21 2.01
C GLU A 76 -17.72 -1.89 1.52
N VAL A 77 -17.57 -1.72 0.20
CA VAL A 77 -17.07 -0.46 -0.38
C VAL A 77 -18.00 0.69 -0.03
N ASP A 78 -19.31 0.52 -0.24
CA ASP A 78 -20.33 1.55 0.04
C ASP A 78 -20.31 1.97 1.52
N PHE A 79 -20.18 1.01 2.43
CA PHE A 79 -20.01 1.32 3.85
C PHE A 79 -18.70 2.07 4.12
N VAL A 80 -17.57 1.60 3.57
CA VAL A 80 -16.24 2.19 3.83
C VAL A 80 -16.12 3.62 3.30
N ILE A 81 -16.74 3.94 2.15
CA ILE A 81 -16.76 5.31 1.62
C ILE A 81 -17.70 6.24 2.40
N SER A 82 -18.56 5.69 3.27
CA SER A 82 -19.39 6.50 4.18
C SER A 82 -18.66 6.89 5.48
N LEU A 83 -17.47 6.33 5.73
CA LEU A 83 -16.64 6.63 6.89
C LEU A 83 -15.87 7.94 6.74
N GLU A 84 -15.40 8.49 7.87
CA GLU A 84 -14.52 9.65 7.89
C GLU A 84 -13.27 9.45 7.02
N GLU A 85 -12.93 10.47 6.23
CA GLU A 85 -11.84 10.45 5.23
C GLU A 85 -11.93 9.23 4.26
N PRO A 86 -12.92 9.21 3.35
CA PRO A 86 -13.29 8.01 2.57
C PRO A 86 -12.13 7.41 1.76
N THR A 87 -11.28 8.24 1.14
CA THR A 87 -10.11 7.77 0.39
C THR A 87 -9.11 7.02 1.27
N ARG A 88 -8.87 7.50 2.50
CA ARG A 88 -7.97 6.85 3.45
C ARG A 88 -8.62 5.60 4.04
N SER A 89 -9.92 5.66 4.33
CA SER A 89 -10.69 4.52 4.83
C SER A 89 -10.71 3.37 3.84
N LEU A 90 -10.91 3.65 2.55
CA LEU A 90 -10.89 2.66 1.48
C LEU A 90 -9.51 2.01 1.35
N ASN A 91 -8.44 2.80 1.36
CA ASN A 91 -7.08 2.27 1.31
C ASN A 91 -6.74 1.45 2.57
N ASP A 92 -7.14 1.91 3.76
CA ASP A 92 -6.96 1.17 5.01
C ASP A 92 -7.76 -0.15 5.01
N PHE A 93 -8.95 -0.16 4.38
CA PHE A 93 -9.77 -1.35 4.21
C PHE A 93 -9.11 -2.38 3.29
N ILE A 94 -8.66 -1.95 2.10
CA ILE A 94 -7.96 -2.82 1.14
C ILE A 94 -6.71 -3.44 1.78
N GLN A 95 -5.88 -2.62 2.45
CA GLN A 95 -4.68 -3.12 3.13
C GLN A 95 -5.02 -4.02 4.33
N GLY A 96 -6.06 -3.65 5.08
CA GLY A 96 -6.46 -4.28 6.33
C GLY A 96 -7.37 -5.49 6.20
N ASN A 97 -7.95 -5.77 5.03
CA ASN A 97 -9.07 -6.70 4.85
C ASN A 97 -8.84 -8.11 5.45
N ARG A 98 -7.59 -8.58 5.45
CA ARG A 98 -7.24 -9.87 6.06
C ARG A 98 -7.56 -9.94 7.57
N TYR A 99 -7.60 -8.81 8.26
CA TYR A 99 -7.73 -8.68 9.70
C TYR A 99 -9.10 -8.21 10.18
N ILE A 100 -9.90 -7.63 9.29
CA ILE A 100 -11.18 -7.01 9.59
C ILE A 100 -12.32 -7.74 8.88
N GLU A 101 -13.53 -7.54 9.38
CA GLU A 101 -14.77 -8.02 8.80
C GLU A 101 -15.86 -6.98 9.05
N LEU A 102 -16.78 -6.82 8.09
CA LEU A 102 -17.98 -6.03 8.30
C LEU A 102 -18.96 -6.87 9.13
N LYS A 103 -19.42 -6.33 10.27
CA LYS A 103 -20.48 -6.93 11.07
C LYS A 103 -21.70 -6.02 11.11
N GLU A 104 -22.86 -6.63 10.93
CA GLU A 104 -24.14 -6.00 11.19
C GLU A 104 -24.48 -6.20 12.67
N ASP A 105 -24.57 -5.11 13.42
CA ASP A 105 -25.06 -5.10 14.79
C ASP A 105 -26.40 -4.35 14.86
N LYS A 106 -27.11 -4.46 15.98
CA LYS A 106 -28.40 -3.78 16.22
C LYS A 106 -28.32 -2.25 16.06
N ASN A 107 -27.12 -1.68 16.19
CA ASN A 107 -26.85 -0.26 16.05
C ASN A 107 -26.35 0.14 14.65
N GLY A 108 -26.36 -0.79 13.68
CA GLY A 108 -25.90 -0.58 12.31
C GLY A 108 -24.66 -1.41 11.95
N GLN A 109 -24.13 -1.14 10.75
CA GLN A 109 -22.91 -1.78 10.25
C GLN A 109 -21.67 -1.20 10.96
N GLN A 110 -20.77 -2.07 11.39
CA GLN A 110 -19.48 -1.70 12.01
C GLN A 110 -18.36 -2.58 11.48
N ILE A 111 -17.18 -1.99 11.30
CA ILE A 111 -15.97 -2.74 10.96
C ILE A 111 -15.34 -3.22 12.26
N VAL A 112 -15.21 -4.54 12.38
CA VAL A 112 -14.67 -5.20 13.57
C VAL A 112 -13.49 -6.08 13.17
N PHE A 113 -12.61 -6.37 14.13
CA PHE A 113 -11.58 -7.37 13.92
C PHE A 113 -12.18 -8.77 13.87
N LYS A 114 -11.68 -9.61 12.94
CA LYS A 114 -12.00 -11.04 12.92
C LYS A 114 -11.65 -11.65 14.28
N GLN A 115 -12.41 -12.66 14.71
CA GLN A 115 -12.29 -13.27 16.05
C GLN A 115 -10.83 -13.61 16.44
N LYS A 116 -10.04 -14.14 15.49
CA LYS A 116 -8.62 -14.46 15.66
C LYS A 116 -7.71 -13.26 16.02
N TYR A 117 -8.12 -12.05 15.69
CA TYR A 117 -7.33 -10.82 15.83
C TYR A 117 -7.93 -9.81 16.81
N GLN A 118 -8.99 -10.18 17.54
CA GLN A 118 -9.60 -9.30 18.54
C GLN A 118 -8.65 -8.97 19.69
N ALA A 119 -7.81 -9.93 20.10
CA ALA A 119 -6.88 -9.70 21.20
C ALA A 119 -5.79 -8.69 20.82
N ILE A 120 -5.63 -7.66 21.66
CA ILE A 120 -4.59 -6.62 21.51
C ILE A 120 -3.19 -7.25 21.46
N TRP A 121 -2.96 -8.29 22.26
CA TRP A 121 -1.66 -8.97 22.34
C TRP A 121 -1.24 -9.57 20.99
N HIS A 122 -2.15 -10.28 20.30
CA HIS A 122 -1.85 -10.86 18.98
C HIS A 122 -1.48 -9.80 17.94
N ARG A 123 -2.11 -8.62 17.99
CA ARG A 123 -1.79 -7.50 17.09
C ARG A 123 -0.44 -6.88 17.42
N ARG A 124 -0.14 -6.66 18.70
CA ARG A 124 1.16 -6.12 19.15
C ARG A 124 2.31 -7.06 18.79
N TRP A 125 2.15 -8.36 19.03
CA TRP A 125 3.16 -9.36 18.69
C TRP A 125 3.50 -9.36 17.20
N ARG A 126 2.49 -9.33 16.32
CA ARG A 126 2.71 -9.29 14.87
C ARG A 126 3.45 -8.03 14.41
N LYS A 127 3.11 -6.87 14.98
CA LYS A 127 3.82 -5.61 14.70
C LYS A 127 5.29 -5.69 15.14
N LEU A 128 5.54 -6.25 16.32
CA LEU A 128 6.88 -6.43 16.86
C LEU A 128 7.69 -7.39 15.98
N VAL A 129 7.14 -8.55 15.61
CA VAL A 129 7.79 -9.52 14.71
C VAL A 129 8.08 -8.90 13.34
N ALA A 130 7.14 -8.16 12.75
CA ALA A 130 7.34 -7.47 11.48
C ALA A 130 8.49 -6.45 11.57
N LEU A 131 8.58 -5.70 12.67
CA LEU A 131 9.65 -4.73 12.91
C LEU A 131 11.02 -5.42 13.10
N LEU A 132 11.08 -6.50 13.88
CA LEU A 132 12.31 -7.27 14.07
C LEU A 132 12.81 -7.86 12.75
N LEU A 133 11.92 -8.47 11.96
CA LEU A 133 12.28 -9.02 10.65
C LEU A 133 12.75 -7.93 9.69
N TYR A 134 12.06 -6.78 9.66
CA TYR A 134 12.50 -5.61 8.89
C TYR A 134 13.92 -5.20 9.27
N PHE A 135 14.21 -5.09 10.57
CA PHE A 135 15.54 -4.73 11.06
C PHE A 135 16.60 -5.76 10.65
N CYS A 136 16.32 -7.06 10.81
CA CYS A 136 17.21 -8.14 10.36
C CYS A 136 17.50 -8.06 8.85
N PHE A 137 16.49 -7.84 8.01
CA PHE A 137 16.68 -7.72 6.57
C PHE A 137 17.44 -6.45 6.17
N CYS A 138 17.24 -5.33 6.87
CA CYS A 138 18.05 -4.13 6.67
C CYS A 138 19.53 -4.37 7.01
N LEU A 139 19.82 -5.07 8.11
CA LEU A 139 21.19 -5.45 8.45
C LEU A 139 21.81 -6.39 7.41
N LEU A 140 21.04 -7.36 6.89
CA LEU A 140 21.49 -8.23 5.81
C LEU A 140 21.74 -7.47 4.50
N ALA A 141 20.87 -6.52 4.16
CA ALA A 141 21.04 -5.66 2.98
C ALA A 141 22.35 -4.85 3.05
N LEU A 142 22.68 -4.35 4.24
CA LEU A 142 23.90 -3.57 4.52
C LEU A 142 25.10 -4.42 4.96
N SER A 143 24.94 -5.75 5.02
CA SER A 143 25.97 -6.66 5.53
C SER A 143 27.33 -6.53 4.82
N PRO A 144 27.42 -6.32 3.48
CA PRO A 144 28.73 -6.19 2.84
C PRO A 144 29.49 -4.93 3.28
N TRP A 145 28.77 -3.89 3.70
CA TRP A 145 29.36 -2.67 4.24
C TRP A 145 29.75 -2.82 5.71
N LEU A 146 28.87 -3.41 6.52
CA LEU A 146 29.10 -3.60 7.95
C LEU A 146 30.26 -4.56 8.23
N LEU A 147 30.45 -5.56 7.36
CA LEU A 147 31.51 -6.56 7.48
C LEU A 147 32.83 -6.15 6.80
N LEU A 148 32.86 -5.00 6.10
CA LEU A 148 34.03 -4.50 5.41
C LEU A 148 35.29 -4.37 6.30
N PRO A 149 35.21 -3.96 7.58
CA PRO A 149 36.39 -3.89 8.45
C PRO A 149 36.89 -5.26 8.91
N TYR A 150 36.03 -6.27 8.90
CA TYR A 150 36.31 -7.60 9.45
C TYR A 150 36.76 -8.60 8.38
N ILE A 151 36.37 -8.35 7.14
CA ILE A 151 36.75 -9.15 5.97
C ILE A 151 37.78 -8.34 5.19
N THR A 152 38.92 -8.93 4.83
CA THR A 152 39.94 -8.31 3.97
C THR A 152 39.45 -8.22 2.51
N MET A 153 38.27 -7.62 2.30
CA MET A 153 37.64 -7.40 1.01
C MET A 153 38.08 -6.06 0.43
N ASN A 154 38.24 -6.01 -0.89
CA ASN A 154 38.46 -4.75 -1.60
C ASN A 154 37.16 -3.93 -1.60
N ILE A 155 37.27 -2.61 -1.48
CA ILE A 155 36.13 -1.68 -1.53
C ILE A 155 35.32 -1.91 -2.82
N GLY A 156 36.00 -2.18 -3.94
CA GLY A 156 35.33 -2.47 -5.22
C GLY A 156 34.39 -3.69 -5.17
N THR A 157 34.80 -4.77 -4.51
CA THR A 157 33.96 -5.98 -4.39
C THR A 157 32.80 -5.77 -3.42
N ALA A 158 33.00 -4.98 -2.36
CA ALA A 158 31.94 -4.64 -1.41
C ALA A 158 30.82 -3.79 -2.05
N VAL A 159 31.17 -2.84 -2.92
CA VAL A 159 30.19 -2.03 -3.67
C VAL A 159 29.37 -2.91 -4.63
N ILE A 160 30.00 -3.86 -5.32
CA ILE A 160 29.30 -4.79 -6.20
C ILE A 160 28.34 -5.68 -5.39
N LEU A 161 28.77 -6.19 -4.24
CA LEU A 161 27.92 -6.96 -3.33
C LEU A 161 26.72 -6.13 -2.84
N LEU A 162 26.92 -4.86 -2.46
CA LEU A 162 25.82 -3.97 -2.07
C LEU A 162 24.79 -3.77 -3.16
N LEU A 163 25.22 -3.62 -4.42
CA LEU A 163 24.30 -3.48 -5.56
C LEU A 163 23.41 -4.72 -5.75
N VAL A 164 23.82 -5.88 -5.24
CA VAL A 164 23.02 -7.12 -5.28
C VAL A 164 22.22 -7.32 -4.00
N THR A 165 22.81 -7.08 -2.83
CA THR A 165 22.14 -7.32 -1.53
C THR A 165 21.03 -6.33 -1.26
N ILE A 166 21.15 -5.06 -1.71
CA ILE A 166 20.13 -4.03 -1.48
C ILE A 166 18.82 -4.36 -2.20
N PRO A 167 18.79 -4.67 -3.52
CA PRO A 167 17.54 -5.03 -4.18
C PRO A 167 16.90 -6.29 -3.59
N VAL A 168 17.71 -7.31 -3.31
CA VAL A 168 17.22 -8.59 -2.79
C VAL A 168 16.68 -8.42 -1.37
N PHE A 169 17.52 -8.09 -0.40
CA PHE A 169 17.09 -7.99 1.00
C PHE A 169 16.26 -6.75 1.29
N GLY A 170 16.44 -5.66 0.54
CA GLY A 170 15.58 -4.48 0.63
C GLY A 170 14.13 -4.78 0.21
N SER A 171 13.92 -5.60 -0.82
CA SER A 171 12.57 -6.04 -1.19
C SER A 171 11.91 -6.88 -0.08
N TYR A 172 12.66 -7.81 0.53
CA TYR A 172 12.18 -8.59 1.68
C TYR A 172 11.91 -7.73 2.92
N ALA A 173 12.76 -6.73 3.20
CA ALA A 173 12.55 -5.77 4.28
C ALA A 173 11.23 -5.00 4.05
N TYR A 174 11.02 -4.49 2.84
CA TYR A 174 9.78 -3.81 2.47
C TYR A 174 8.55 -4.71 2.63
N MET A 175 8.62 -5.96 2.19
CA MET A 175 7.54 -6.93 2.38
C MET A 175 7.23 -7.14 3.87
N CYS A 176 8.23 -7.25 4.74
CA CYS A 176 8.03 -7.39 6.19
C CYS A 176 7.37 -6.16 6.79
N LEU A 177 7.81 -4.95 6.41
CA LEU A 177 7.20 -3.71 6.86
C LEU A 177 5.74 -3.61 6.41
N SER A 178 5.46 -3.97 5.15
CA SER A 178 4.10 -3.97 4.59
C SER A 178 3.15 -4.89 5.36
N TRP A 179 3.64 -6.00 5.93
CA TRP A 179 2.81 -6.88 6.76
C TRP A 179 2.41 -6.21 8.08
N GLY A 180 3.32 -5.43 8.68
CA GLY A 180 3.05 -4.66 9.89
C GLY A 180 2.07 -3.51 9.64
N THR A 181 2.22 -2.79 8.53
CA THR A 181 1.33 -1.67 8.19
C THR A 181 -0.11 -2.11 7.95
N ARG A 182 -0.35 -3.30 7.40
CA ARG A 182 -1.71 -3.86 7.24
C ARG A 182 -2.46 -4.03 8.56
N VAL A 183 -1.75 -4.38 9.65
CA VAL A 183 -2.35 -4.46 10.99
C VAL A 183 -2.69 -3.06 11.52
N LEU A 184 -1.83 -2.08 11.27
CA LEU A 184 -2.09 -0.68 11.64
C LEU A 184 -3.25 -0.08 10.84
N ALA A 185 -3.35 -0.38 9.55
CA ALA A 185 -4.46 0.03 8.69
C ALA A 185 -5.80 -0.46 9.25
N ALA A 186 -5.87 -1.75 9.62
CA ALA A 186 -7.03 -2.32 10.31
C ALA A 186 -7.33 -1.62 11.65
N GLU A 187 -6.31 -1.32 12.47
CA GLU A 187 -6.49 -0.59 13.74
C GLU A 187 -6.98 0.85 13.56
N ARG A 188 -6.55 1.54 12.49
CA ARG A 188 -7.03 2.88 12.17
C ARG A 188 -8.49 2.84 11.73
N LEU A 189 -8.82 1.91 10.81
CA LEU A 189 -10.15 1.84 10.24
C LEU A 189 -11.24 1.53 11.27
N VAL A 190 -10.98 0.60 12.20
CA VAL A 190 -11.92 0.26 13.28
C VAL A 190 -12.22 1.44 14.22
N LYS A 191 -11.32 2.43 14.28
CA LYS A 191 -11.53 3.63 15.10
C LYS A 191 -12.32 4.72 14.39
N ARG A 192 -12.52 4.63 13.07
CA ARG A 192 -13.22 5.65 12.29
C ARG A 192 -14.72 5.49 12.48
N LYS A 193 -15.43 6.62 12.53
CA LYS A 193 -16.88 6.66 12.66
C LYS A 193 -17.53 6.92 11.29
N PRO A 194 -18.78 6.46 11.08
CA PRO A 194 -19.55 6.86 9.93
C PRO A 194 -19.85 8.36 9.99
N VAL A 195 -19.70 9.04 8.86
CA VAL A 195 -20.06 10.46 8.74
C VAL A 195 -21.58 10.56 8.70
N SER A 196 -22.15 11.53 9.43
CA SER A 196 -23.58 11.84 9.30
C SER A 196 -23.89 12.20 7.85
N LYS A 197 -24.87 11.53 7.22
CA LYS A 197 -25.25 11.71 5.80
C LYS A 197 -25.50 13.17 5.39
N GLN A 198 -25.71 14.09 6.35
CA GLN A 198 -25.87 15.53 6.10
C GLN A 198 -24.57 16.25 5.68
N GLN A 199 -23.39 15.73 6.02
CA GLN A 199 -22.10 16.36 5.67
C GLN A 199 -21.52 15.93 4.32
N ILE A 200 -22.07 14.88 3.69
CA ILE A 200 -21.62 14.38 2.37
C ILE A 200 -22.16 15.27 1.22
N LEU A 201 -22.98 16.28 1.54
CA LEU A 201 -23.68 17.16 0.60
C LEU A 201 -23.11 18.59 0.52
N LEU A 202 -21.99 18.88 1.17
CA LEU A 202 -21.25 20.15 1.08
C LEU A 202 -19.88 19.90 0.44
#